data_AF-A0A1B6EJ71-F1
#
_entry.id   AF-A0A1B6EJ71-F1
#
_cell.length_a   1.000
_cell.length_b   1.000
_cell.length_c   1.000
_cell.angle_alpha   90.00
_cell.angle_beta   90.00
_cell.angle_gamma   90.00
#
_symmetry.space_group_name_H-M   'P 1'
#
loop_
_entity.id
_entity.type
_entity.pdbx_description
1 polymer ?
#
loop_
_entity_poly.entity_id
_entity_poly.type
_entity_poly.pdbx_seq_one_letter_code
_entity_poly.pdbx_strand_id
1 'polypeptide(L)'
;LKVRRLRMIRNGVIIESESEEGVENLLKSEALKSAGMTVEKPTKKNPMVMVYDINPVLSDEAVKAEIYKRNMRGSEIEEEDFNAEFMVKHKYVDKAERRNDVRRNHMIVECSVRVRNWLRKKGRVYVEWESCRIKDYVDLARCYKCQRFGHVAKFCTSVKPCC
;
A
#
# COMPACT_ATOMS: atom_id res chain seq x y z
N LEU A 1 -1.18 4.70 -33.63
CA LEU A 1 -0.79 4.86 -32.21
C LEU A 1 0.55 5.60 -32.16
N LYS A 2 0.62 6.78 -31.53
CA LYS A 2 1.89 7.47 -31.27
C LYS A 2 2.32 7.20 -29.83
N VAL A 3 3.39 6.42 -29.67
CA VAL A 3 3.92 6.02 -28.36
C VAL A 3 5.06 6.95 -27.97
N ARG A 4 4.90 7.63 -26.83
CA ARG A 4 5.93 8.50 -26.26
C ARG A 4 6.99 7.70 -25.51
N ARG A 5 6.55 6.71 -24.74
CA ARG A 5 7.41 5.89 -23.89
C ARG A 5 6.83 4.49 -23.72
N LEU A 6 7.72 3.50 -23.72
CA LEU A 6 7.39 2.12 -23.46
C LEU A 6 8.28 1.60 -22.35
N ARG A 7 7.68 0.97 -21.32
CA ARG A 7 8.41 0.39 -20.20
C ARG A 7 7.97 -1.04 -19.96
N MET A 8 8.92 -1.97 -20.08
CA MET A 8 8.70 -3.37 -19.74
C MET A 8 8.59 -3.56 -18.23
N ILE A 9 7.63 -4.37 -17.80
CA ILE A 9 7.47 -4.85 -16.42
C ILE A 9 7.45 -6.38 -16.42
N ARG A 10 7.57 -7.01 -15.26
CA ARG A 10 7.73 -8.48 -15.13
C ARG A 10 6.69 -9.28 -15.91
N ASN A 11 5.43 -8.84 -15.90
CA ASN A 11 4.28 -9.50 -16.54
C ASN A 11 3.52 -8.56 -17.47
N GLY A 12 4.19 -7.64 -18.18
CA GLY A 12 3.48 -6.72 -19.07
C GLY A 12 4.30 -5.54 -19.56
N VAL A 13 3.58 -4.56 -20.13
CA VAL A 13 4.16 -3.35 -20.70
C VAL A 13 3.33 -2.14 -20.29
N ILE A 14 3.99 -1.09 -19.83
CA ILE A 14 3.37 0.22 -19.62
C ILE A 14 3.66 1.07 -20.86
N ILE A 15 2.59 1.56 -21.50
CA ILE A 15 2.66 2.38 -22.71
C ILE A 15 2.17 3.78 -22.36
N GLU A 16 2.99 4.79 -22.64
CA GLU A 16 2.62 6.21 -22.58
C GLU A 16 2.28 6.66 -24.01
N SER A 17 1.01 7.02 -24.26
CA SER A 17 0.52 7.54 -25.54
C SER A 17 0.55 9.06 -25.54
N GLU A 18 0.81 9.68 -26.69
CA GLU A 18 0.75 11.15 -26.86
C GLU A 18 -0.69 11.69 -26.94
N SER A 19 -1.65 10.83 -27.31
CA SER A 19 -3.06 11.19 -27.43
C SER A 19 -3.98 10.26 -26.64
N GLU A 20 -5.08 10.81 -26.13
CA GLU A 20 -6.14 10.04 -25.44
C GLU A 20 -6.80 9.04 -26.40
N GLU A 21 -7.02 9.42 -27.66
CA GLU A 21 -7.51 8.51 -28.71
C GLU A 21 -6.61 7.28 -28.88
N GLY A 22 -5.29 7.45 -28.76
CA GLY A 22 -4.34 6.34 -28.80
C GLY A 22 -4.54 5.35 -27.65
N VAL A 23 -4.87 5.86 -26.45
CA VAL A 23 -5.17 5.03 -25.28
C VAL A 23 -6.49 4.27 -25.48
N GLU A 24 -7.52 4.92 -26.02
CA GLU A 24 -8.80 4.27 -26.29
C GLU A 24 -8.69 3.16 -27.34
N ASN A 25 -7.92 3.41 -28.40
CA ASN A 25 -7.68 2.41 -29.45
C ASN A 25 -6.96 1.17 -28.90
N LEU A 26 -6.05 1.35 -27.93
CA LEU A 26 -5.41 0.22 -27.24
C LEU A 26 -6.39 -0.56 -26.37
N LEU A 27 -7.29 0.12 -25.65
CA LEU A 27 -8.31 -0.53 -24.82
C LEU A 27 -9.33 -1.33 -25.64
N LYS A 28 -9.66 -0.83 -26.84
CA LYS A 28 -10.63 -1.44 -27.75
C LYS A 28 -10.01 -2.51 -28.67
N SER A 29 -8.69 -2.66 -28.69
CA SER A 29 -7.99 -3.58 -29.61
C SER A 29 -8.36 -5.05 -29.35
N GLU A 30 -9.00 -5.68 -30.33
CA GLU A 30 -9.32 -7.11 -30.30
C GLU A 30 -8.08 -8.00 -30.42
N ALA A 31 -7.05 -7.54 -31.15
CA ALA A 31 -5.79 -8.27 -31.31
C ALA A 31 -5.05 -8.49 -29.98
N LEU A 32 -5.12 -7.52 -29.06
CA LEU A 32 -4.52 -7.66 -27.73
C LEU A 32 -5.33 -8.63 -26.85
N LYS A 33 -6.66 -8.58 -26.96
CA LYS A 33 -7.55 -9.51 -26.25
C LYS A 33 -7.40 -10.95 -26.75
N SER A 34 -7.30 -11.15 -28.06
CA SER A 34 -7.10 -12.48 -28.66
C SER A 34 -5.71 -13.06 -28.35
N ALA A 35 -4.71 -12.19 -28.15
CA ALA A 35 -3.39 -12.58 -27.63
C ALA A 35 -3.38 -12.85 -26.10
N GLY A 36 -4.53 -12.75 -25.42
CA GLY A 36 -4.65 -12.99 -23.98
C GLY A 36 -4.10 -11.88 -23.09
N MET A 37 -3.88 -10.67 -23.63
CA MET A 37 -3.39 -9.53 -22.85
C MET A 37 -4.54 -8.70 -22.28
N THR A 38 -4.41 -8.27 -21.03
CA THR A 38 -5.32 -7.31 -20.41
C THR A 38 -4.78 -5.89 -20.59
N VAL A 39 -5.62 -5.00 -21.11
CA VAL A 39 -5.30 -3.58 -21.30
C VAL A 39 -6.15 -2.77 -20.33
N GLU A 40 -5.51 -2.10 -19.38
CA GLU A 40 -6.17 -1.31 -18.35
C GLU A 40 -5.48 0.04 -18.16
N LYS A 41 -6.26 1.07 -17.81
CA LYS A 41 -5.68 2.35 -17.38
C LYS A 41 -5.09 2.17 -15.97
N PRO A 42 -3.95 2.80 -15.65
CA PRO A 42 -3.40 2.79 -14.30
C PRO A 42 -4.42 3.32 -13.29
N THR A 43 -4.80 2.50 -12.31
CA THR A 43 -5.71 2.90 -11.24
C THR A 43 -4.96 3.60 -10.11
N LYS A 44 -5.60 4.61 -9.51
CA LYS A 44 -5.08 5.20 -8.27
C LYS A 44 -5.29 4.20 -7.15
N LYS A 45 -4.22 3.89 -6.42
CA LYS A 45 -4.30 3.08 -5.19
C LYS A 45 -4.56 4.01 -4.01
N ASN A 46 -5.39 3.57 -3.09
CA ASN A 46 -5.52 4.22 -1.79
C ASN A 46 -4.19 4.14 -1.02
N PRO A 47 -3.87 5.16 -0.21
CA PRO A 47 -2.70 5.11 0.64
C PRO A 47 -2.81 3.95 1.63
N MET A 48 -1.65 3.35 1.93
CA MET A 48 -1.53 2.36 2.99
C MET A 48 -0.73 2.94 4.14
N VAL A 49 -1.15 2.63 5.36
CA VAL A 49 -0.46 2.99 6.60
C VAL A 49 -0.15 1.73 7.39
N MET A 50 1.00 1.72 8.04
CA MET A 50 1.38 0.68 8.99
C MET A 50 1.25 1.22 10.41
N VAL A 51 0.47 0.53 11.23
CA VAL A 51 0.36 0.77 12.67
C VAL A 51 1.22 -0.28 13.39
N TYR A 52 2.17 0.20 14.17
CA TYR A 52 3.17 -0.61 14.86
C TYR A 52 2.75 -0.92 16.29
N ASP A 53 3.35 -1.96 16.84
CA ASP A 53 3.33 -2.31 18.27
C ASP A 53 1.94 -2.55 18.86
N ILE A 54 1.04 -3.15 18.08
CA ILE A 54 -0.33 -3.47 18.52
C ILE A 54 -0.32 -4.72 19.40
N ASN A 55 -1.10 -4.68 20.48
CA ASN A 55 -1.35 -5.84 21.32
C ASN A 55 -1.95 -7.01 20.51
N PRO A 56 -1.29 -8.19 20.47
CA PRO A 56 -1.69 -9.32 19.64
C PRO A 56 -3.01 -9.97 20.07
N VAL A 57 -3.48 -9.69 21.30
CA VAL A 57 -4.74 -10.22 21.83
C VAL A 57 -5.96 -9.57 21.16
N LEU A 58 -5.81 -8.35 20.63
CA LEU A 58 -6.92 -7.60 20.05
C LEU A 58 -7.28 -8.09 18.64
N SER A 59 -8.58 -8.23 18.38
CA SER A 59 -9.10 -8.49 17.03
C SER A 59 -8.94 -7.27 16.12
N ASP A 60 -9.04 -7.48 14.80
CA ASP A 60 -8.99 -6.37 13.83
C ASP A 60 -10.08 -5.33 14.06
N GLU A 61 -11.29 -5.81 14.34
CA GLU A 61 -12.47 -5.00 14.58
C GLU A 61 -12.32 -4.21 15.88
N ALA A 62 -11.79 -4.84 16.94
CA ALA A 62 -11.53 -4.18 18.21
C ALA A 62 -10.48 -3.07 18.06
N VAL A 63 -9.36 -3.34 17.38
CA VAL A 63 -8.33 -2.32 17.11
C VAL A 63 -8.91 -1.17 16.30
N LYS A 64 -9.70 -1.47 15.26
CA LYS A 64 -10.33 -0.47 14.40
C LYS A 64 -11.31 0.42 15.17
N ALA A 65 -12.19 -0.17 15.97
CA ALA A 65 -13.13 0.56 16.82
C ALA A 65 -12.39 1.47 17.82
N GLU A 66 -11.29 0.96 18.39
CA GLU A 66 -10.49 1.74 19.33
C GLU A 66 -9.73 2.90 18.68
N ILE A 67 -9.21 2.67 17.47
CA ILE A 67 -8.59 3.73 16.68
C ILE A 67 -9.62 4.83 16.41
N TYR A 68 -10.84 4.48 15.99
CA TYR A 68 -11.90 5.45 15.75
C TYR A 68 -12.21 6.27 17.01
N LYS A 69 -12.62 5.58 18.08
CA LYS A 69 -13.09 6.17 19.33
C LYS A 69 -12.06 7.10 19.99
N ARG A 70 -10.78 6.73 19.99
CA ARG A 70 -9.72 7.48 20.68
C ARG A 70 -9.00 8.51 19.81
N ASN A 71 -9.00 8.35 18.49
CA ASN A 71 -8.16 9.19 17.60
C ASN A 71 -8.95 10.07 16.65
N MET A 72 -10.20 9.75 16.35
CA MET A 72 -11.01 10.48 15.36
C MET A 72 -11.85 11.61 15.97
N ARG A 73 -11.74 11.84 17.29
CA ARG A 73 -12.43 12.95 17.95
C ARG A 73 -12.03 14.30 17.36
N GLY A 74 -13.02 15.03 16.84
CA GLY A 74 -12.84 16.32 16.16
C GLY A 74 -12.49 16.21 14.67
N SER A 75 -12.52 14.99 14.11
CA SER A 75 -12.52 14.81 12.66
C SER A 75 -13.93 14.96 12.10
N GLU A 76 -14.05 15.34 10.83
CA GLU A 76 -15.33 15.38 10.08
C GLU A 76 -15.71 13.98 9.52
N ILE A 77 -15.04 12.92 9.98
CA ILE A 77 -15.21 11.56 9.45
C ILE A 77 -16.09 10.80 10.44
N GLU A 78 -17.29 10.45 9.99
CA GLU A 78 -18.24 9.64 10.75
C GLU A 78 -17.77 8.19 10.89
N GLU A 79 -18.35 7.46 11.86
CA GLU A 79 -17.92 6.10 12.19
C GLU A 79 -18.16 5.12 11.04
N GLU A 80 -19.29 5.26 10.37
CA GLU A 80 -19.69 4.45 9.22
C GLU A 80 -18.70 4.63 8.06
N ASP A 81 -18.37 5.88 7.75
CA ASP A 81 -17.39 6.28 6.75
C ASP A 81 -15.99 5.74 7.10
N PHE A 82 -15.56 5.93 8.34
CA PHE A 82 -14.29 5.38 8.81
C PHE A 82 -14.26 3.86 8.68
N ASN A 83 -15.37 3.19 8.99
CA ASN A 83 -15.46 1.74 8.89
C ASN A 83 -15.43 1.25 7.43
N ALA A 84 -15.98 1.99 6.49
CA ALA A 84 -15.86 1.66 5.07
C ALA A 84 -14.45 1.93 4.53
N GLU A 85 -13.80 2.98 5.02
CA GLU A 85 -12.52 3.46 4.49
C GLU A 85 -11.31 2.77 5.12
N PHE A 86 -11.36 2.40 6.40
CA PHE A 86 -10.23 1.80 7.13
C PHE A 86 -10.25 0.27 7.03
N MET A 87 -9.47 -0.28 6.11
CA MET A 87 -9.49 -1.70 5.77
C MET A 87 -8.15 -2.38 6.07
N VAL A 88 -8.13 -3.29 7.03
CA VAL A 88 -6.93 -4.08 7.35
C VAL A 88 -6.60 -5.03 6.20
N LYS A 89 -5.38 -4.94 5.67
CA LYS A 89 -4.90 -5.77 4.54
C LYS A 89 -3.99 -6.90 4.99
N HIS A 90 -3.15 -6.64 5.97
CA HIS A 90 -2.16 -7.61 6.41
C HIS A 90 -1.77 -7.36 7.85
N LYS A 91 -1.43 -8.44 8.56
CA LYS A 91 -0.87 -8.41 9.90
C LYS A 91 0.48 -9.12 9.91
N TYR A 92 1.51 -8.42 10.36
CA TYR A 92 2.77 -9.03 10.74
C TYR A 92 2.67 -9.45 12.20
N VAL A 93 2.76 -10.75 12.43
CA VAL A 93 2.83 -11.33 13.76
C VAL A 93 4.30 -11.53 14.09
N ASP A 94 4.78 -10.90 15.17
CA ASP A 94 6.12 -11.20 15.67
C ASP A 94 6.13 -12.63 16.21
N LYS A 95 6.90 -13.50 15.54
CA LYS A 95 7.08 -14.90 15.92
C LYS A 95 8.19 -15.08 16.96
N ALA A 96 8.92 -14.02 17.31
CA ALA A 96 10.04 -14.12 18.23
C ALA A 96 9.55 -14.32 19.67
N GLU A 97 9.87 -15.47 20.26
CA GLU A 97 9.76 -15.72 21.70
C GLU A 97 10.98 -15.12 22.41
N ARG A 98 11.03 -13.79 22.52
CA ARG A 98 12.03 -13.16 23.39
C ARG A 98 11.55 -13.34 24.82
N ARG A 99 12.39 -13.95 25.67
CA ARG A 99 12.09 -14.31 27.08
C ARG A 99 11.49 -13.18 27.95
N ASN A 100 11.62 -11.91 27.54
CA ASN A 100 11.17 -10.73 28.29
C ASN A 100 10.39 -9.70 27.44
N ASP A 101 10.01 -10.00 26.19
CA ASP A 101 9.32 -9.02 25.33
C ASP A 101 7.86 -9.44 25.13
N VAL A 102 6.93 -8.52 25.40
CA VAL A 102 5.51 -8.74 25.12
C VAL A 102 5.37 -8.84 23.60
N ARG A 103 4.82 -9.94 23.08
CA ARG A 103 4.60 -10.11 21.64
C ARG A 103 3.84 -8.90 21.10
N ARG A 104 4.29 -8.35 19.98
CA ARG A 104 3.68 -7.19 19.33
C ARG A 104 3.37 -7.52 17.87
N ASN A 105 2.19 -7.10 17.42
CA ASN A 105 1.80 -7.20 16.03
C ASN A 105 1.94 -5.85 15.32
N HIS A 106 2.12 -5.88 14.01
CA HIS A 106 2.01 -4.71 13.16
C HIS A 106 0.91 -4.95 12.15
N MET A 107 0.09 -3.94 11.86
CA MET A 107 -0.95 -4.07 10.84
C MET A 107 -0.70 -3.09 9.69
N ILE A 108 -0.93 -3.55 8.47
CA ILE A 108 -1.04 -2.72 7.27
C ILE A 108 -2.51 -2.48 7.03
N VAL A 109 -2.87 -1.21 6.86
CA VAL A 109 -4.23 -0.75 6.64
C VAL A 109 -4.26 0.06 5.36
N GLU A 110 -5.15 -0.28 4.45
CA GLU A 110 -5.55 0.59 3.35
C GLU A 110 -6.60 1.58 3.86
N CYS A 111 -6.40 2.87 3.60
CA CYS A 111 -7.34 3.90 4.04
C CYS A 111 -7.47 5.03 3.02
N SER A 112 -8.52 5.84 3.14
CA SER A 112 -8.68 7.04 2.33
C SER A 112 -7.60 8.09 2.65
N VAL A 113 -7.41 9.05 1.74
CA VAL A 113 -6.48 10.16 1.94
C VAL A 113 -6.85 11.00 3.18
N ARG A 114 -8.16 11.19 3.44
CA ARG A 114 -8.64 11.96 4.60
C ARG A 114 -8.32 11.26 5.92
N VAL A 115 -8.61 9.96 6.03
CA VAL A 115 -8.29 9.15 7.22
C VAL A 115 -6.78 9.10 7.44
N ARG A 116 -6.00 8.84 6.38
CA ARG A 116 -4.54 8.82 6.44
C ARG A 116 -3.96 10.13 6.94
N ASN A 117 -4.38 11.25 6.38
CA ASN A 117 -3.87 12.58 6.77
C ASN A 117 -4.22 12.90 8.22
N TRP A 118 -5.44 12.56 8.66
CA TRP A 118 -5.85 12.75 10.05
C TRP A 118 -5.00 11.95 11.03
N LEU A 119 -4.91 10.63 10.84
CA LEU A 119 -4.18 9.74 11.74
C LEU A 119 -2.66 10.03 11.71
N ARG A 120 -2.10 10.40 10.56
CA ARG A 120 -0.67 10.74 10.43
C ARG A 120 -0.31 12.10 11.01
N LYS A 121 -1.26 13.02 11.22
CA LYS A 121 -0.99 14.39 11.71
C LYS A 121 -0.18 14.41 13.00
N LYS A 122 -0.47 13.50 13.93
CA LYS A 122 0.27 13.36 15.21
C LYS A 122 1.39 12.31 15.16
N GLY A 123 1.45 11.52 14.08
CA GLY A 123 2.41 10.42 13.90
C GLY A 123 2.25 9.21 14.83
N ARG A 124 1.24 9.24 15.70
CA ARG A 124 0.89 8.17 16.65
C ARG A 124 -0.61 8.05 16.75
N VAL A 125 -1.07 6.82 16.98
CA VAL A 125 -2.47 6.48 17.28
C VAL A 125 -2.53 5.79 18.63
N TYR A 126 -3.64 5.97 19.33
CA TYR A 126 -3.89 5.37 20.62
C TYR A 126 -4.83 4.18 20.47
N VAL A 127 -4.41 3.03 20.97
CA VAL A 127 -5.20 1.79 21.01
C VAL A 127 -5.17 1.32 22.45
N GLU A 128 -6.33 1.16 23.07
CA GLU A 128 -6.42 0.93 24.53
C GLU A 128 -5.66 2.00 25.33
N TRP A 129 -4.69 1.58 26.14
CA TRP A 129 -3.83 2.43 26.95
C TRP A 129 -2.44 2.62 26.32
N GLU A 130 -2.27 2.19 25.07
CA GLU A 130 -0.98 2.15 24.39
C GLU A 130 -0.89 3.21 23.29
N SER A 131 0.32 3.74 23.08
CA SER A 131 0.63 4.68 22.00
C SER A 131 1.37 3.96 20.88
N CYS A 132 0.64 3.60 19.83
CA CYS A 132 1.14 2.93 18.65
C CYS A 132 1.69 3.94 17.64
N ARG A 133 2.83 3.64 17.02
CA ARG A 133 3.39 4.47 15.96
C ARG A 133 2.62 4.21 14.66
N ILE A 134 2.38 5.25 13.87
CA ILE A 134 1.78 5.11 12.53
C ILE A 134 2.71 5.71 11.48
N LYS A 135 3.01 4.95 10.42
CA LYS A 135 3.80 5.43 9.28
C LYS A 135 3.11 5.09 7.97
N ASP A 136 3.45 5.83 6.92
CA ASP A 136 3.04 5.43 5.58
C ASP A 136 3.72 4.11 5.22
N TYR A 137 2.93 3.19 4.68
CA TYR A 137 3.40 1.92 4.19
C TYR A 137 3.47 1.98 2.67
N VAL A 138 4.68 1.78 2.15
CA VAL A 138 4.94 1.80 0.73
C VAL A 138 5.60 0.48 0.37
N ASP A 139 4.84 -0.40 -0.28
CA ASP A 139 5.34 -1.69 -0.76
C ASP A 139 6.17 -1.50 -2.03
N LEU A 140 7.39 -0.97 -1.86
CA LEU A 140 8.36 -0.80 -2.93
C LEU A 140 9.57 -1.68 -2.68
N ALA A 141 9.68 -2.75 -3.47
CA ALA A 141 10.89 -3.53 -3.56
C ALA A 141 12.01 -2.68 -4.17
N ARG A 142 13.03 -2.37 -3.37
CA ARG A 142 14.28 -1.77 -3.82
C ARG A 142 15.30 -2.87 -4.09
N CYS A 143 15.87 -2.86 -5.29
CA CYS A 143 16.92 -3.80 -5.67
C CYS A 143 18.23 -3.45 -4.96
N TYR A 144 18.78 -4.34 -4.14
CA TYR A 144 20.08 -4.11 -3.47
C TYR A 144 21.29 -4.14 -4.41
N LYS A 145 21.13 -4.59 -5.66
CA LYS A 145 22.21 -4.60 -6.65
C LYS A 145 22.35 -3.26 -7.38
N CYS A 146 21.24 -2.71 -7.89
CA CYS A 146 21.26 -1.49 -8.71
C CYS A 146 20.52 -0.29 -8.09
N GLN A 147 20.00 -0.44 -6.87
CA GLN A 147 19.22 0.56 -6.13
C GLN A 147 17.93 1.05 -6.80
N ARG A 148 17.56 0.50 -7.97
CA ARG A 148 16.30 0.82 -8.66
C ARG A 148 15.11 0.10 -8.00
N PHE A 149 13.93 0.70 -8.14
CA PHE A 149 12.67 0.15 -7.64
C PHE A 149 11.99 -0.79 -8.64
N GLY A 150 11.12 -1.67 -8.13
CA GLY A 150 10.23 -2.52 -8.94
C GLY A 150 10.79 -3.89 -9.29
N HIS A 151 11.97 -4.25 -8.76
CA HIS A 151 12.50 -5.61 -8.83
C HIS A 151 13.42 -5.89 -7.64
N VAL A 152 13.60 -7.17 -7.33
CA VAL A 152 14.58 -7.64 -6.33
C VAL A 152 15.87 -8.08 -7.01
N ALA A 153 16.97 -8.15 -6.26
CA ALA A 153 18.30 -8.47 -6.80
C ALA A 153 18.36 -9.76 -7.64
N LYS A 154 17.54 -10.77 -7.29
CA LYS A 154 17.41 -12.04 -8.03
C LYS A 154 17.00 -11.86 -9.50
N PHE A 155 16.22 -10.83 -9.82
CA PHE A 155 15.75 -10.55 -11.18
C PHE A 155 16.41 -9.29 -11.78
N CYS A 156 17.57 -8.89 -11.26
CA CYS A 156 18.27 -7.70 -11.72
C CYS A 156 19.07 -7.97 -12.99
N THR A 157 18.79 -7.22 -14.05
CA THR A 157 19.51 -7.27 -15.33
C THR A 157 20.76 -6.38 -15.37
N SER A 158 21.02 -5.61 -14.31
CA SER A 158 22.21 -4.74 -14.26
C SER A 158 23.48 -5.57 -14.09
N VAL A 159 24.46 -5.33 -14.97
CA VAL A 159 25.73 -6.07 -14.99
C VAL A 159 26.58 -5.71 -13.76
N LYS A 160 26.72 -4.42 -13.47
CA LYS A 160 27.47 -3.91 -12.33
C LYS A 160 26.56 -3.51 -11.16
N PRO A 161 26.97 -3.75 -9.91
CA PRO A 161 26.31 -3.15 -8.77
C PRO A 161 26.48 -1.62 -8.82
N CYS A 162 25.45 -0.88 -8.44
CA CYS A 162 25.51 0.57 -8.26
C CYS A 162 25.30 0.86 -6.77
N CYS A 163 26.25 1.60 -6.18
CA CYS A 163 26.20 2.10 -4.81
C CYS A 163 25.42 3.41 -4.77
#